data_AF-A0A3D1G0A2-F1
#
_entry.id   AF-A0A3D1G0A2-F1
#
_cell.length_a   1.000
_cell.length_b   1.000
_cell.length_c   1.000
_cell.angle_alpha   90.00
_cell.angle_beta   90.00
_cell.angle_gamma   90.00
#
_symmetry.space_group_name_H-M   'P 1'
#
loop_
_entity.id
_entity.type
_entity.pdbx_description
1 polymer ?
#
loop_
_entity_poly.entity_id
_entity_poly.type
_entity_poly.pdbx_seq_one_letter_code
_entity_poly.pdbx_strand_id
1 'polypeptide(L)'
;MSTDEAIAKYPQWHHRVPVNQDGRIDEATFLKLADQFISLANTRNKKVLATELQFVMLFAAARYAAHVAKNVIDVEDQEEFAAHMNAQFRDMMREHLADPSV
;
A
#
# COMPACT_ATOMS: atom_id res chain seq x y z
N MET A 1 -26.74 1.22 7.75
CA MET A 1 -25.57 1.40 6.88
C MET A 1 -25.15 0.03 6.42
N SER A 2 -25.27 -0.27 5.13
CA SER A 2 -24.76 -1.54 4.59
C SER A 2 -23.23 -1.46 4.56
N THR A 3 -22.57 -2.62 4.59
CA THR A 3 -21.11 -2.76 4.51
C THR A 3 -20.50 -2.08 3.27
N ASP A 4 -21.31 -1.79 2.24
CA ASP A 4 -20.88 -1.18 0.98
C ASP A 4 -20.68 0.34 1.07
N GLU A 5 -21.38 1.03 1.98
CA GLU A 5 -21.24 2.50 2.13
C GLU A 5 -19.91 2.89 2.80
N ALA A 6 -19.35 2.00 3.64
CA ALA A 6 -18.03 2.19 4.25
C ALA A 6 -16.87 2.00 3.25
N ILE A 7 -17.13 1.38 2.10
CA ILE A 7 -16.16 1.14 1.02
C ILE A 7 -15.93 2.42 0.17
N ALA A 8 -16.74 3.47 0.32
CA ALA A 8 -16.88 4.54 -0.67
C ALA A 8 -16.05 5.82 -0.48
N LYS A 9 -15.10 5.90 0.47
CA LYS A 9 -14.25 7.10 0.65
C LYS A 9 -12.83 6.97 0.09
N TYR A 10 -12.22 5.79 0.18
CA TYR A 10 -10.85 5.53 -0.28
C TYR A 10 -10.76 4.24 -1.09
N PRO A 11 -9.92 4.18 -2.14
CA PRO A 11 -9.79 2.99 -2.96
C PRO A 11 -9.22 1.80 -2.16
N GLN A 12 -9.74 0.60 -2.44
CA GLN A 12 -9.19 -0.66 -1.95
C GLN A 12 -7.93 -1.07 -2.74
N TRP A 13 -7.02 -1.78 -2.11
CA TRP A 13 -5.75 -2.19 -2.73
C TRP A 13 -5.94 -3.28 -3.81
N HIS A 14 -7.05 -4.02 -3.83
CA HIS A 14 -7.34 -4.96 -4.91
C HIS A 14 -8.21 -4.33 -6.03
N HIS A 15 -8.74 -3.11 -5.84
CA HIS A 15 -9.50 -2.41 -6.88
C HIS A 15 -8.54 -1.80 -7.90
N ARG A 16 -8.30 -2.53 -8.99
CA ARG A 16 -7.47 -2.12 -10.13
C ARG A 16 -8.31 -1.99 -11.39
N VAL A 17 -7.95 -1.06 -12.26
CA VAL A 17 -8.64 -0.80 -13.53
C VAL A 17 -7.61 -0.73 -14.65
N PRO A 18 -8.00 -0.89 -15.93
CA PRO A 18 -7.08 -0.67 -17.03
C PRO A 18 -6.37 0.69 -16.93
N VAL A 19 -5.13 0.73 -17.39
CA VAL A 19 -4.34 1.96 -17.41
C VAL A 19 -5.11 3.06 -18.14
N ASN A 20 -5.25 4.22 -17.51
CA ASN A 20 -6.07 5.31 -18.04
C ASN A 20 -5.35 6.67 -17.99
N GLN A 21 -5.97 7.70 -18.57
CA GLN A 21 -5.40 9.05 -18.63
C GLN A 21 -5.25 9.70 -17.25
N ASP A 22 -5.97 9.22 -16.23
CA ASP A 22 -5.85 9.68 -14.84
C ASP A 22 -4.68 9.03 -14.10
N GLY A 23 -3.92 8.15 -14.76
CA GLY A 23 -2.78 7.45 -14.18
C GLY A 23 -3.15 6.28 -13.27
N ARG A 24 -4.42 5.80 -13.32
CA ARG A 24 -4.79 4.54 -12.66
C ARG A 24 -4.06 3.40 -13.36
N ILE A 25 -3.73 2.36 -12.60
CA ILE A 25 -2.95 1.22 -13.10
C ILE A 25 -3.69 -0.09 -12.91
N ASP A 26 -3.45 -1.02 -13.82
CA ASP A 26 -3.94 -2.39 -13.72
C ASP A 26 -3.14 -3.18 -12.68
N GLU A 27 -3.62 -4.39 -12.38
CA GLU A 27 -3.00 -5.28 -11.41
C GLU A 27 -1.57 -5.66 -11.80
N ALA A 28 -1.34 -6.01 -13.06
CA ALA A 28 -0.02 -6.38 -13.55
C ALA A 28 1.00 -5.25 -13.37
N THR A 29 0.62 -4.01 -13.68
CA THR A 29 1.46 -2.83 -13.49
C THR A 29 1.68 -2.52 -12.01
N PHE A 30 0.65 -2.66 -11.18
CA PHE A 30 0.75 -2.50 -9.73
C PHE A 30 1.79 -3.45 -9.12
N LEU A 31 1.69 -4.75 -9.41
CA LEU A 31 2.64 -5.76 -8.94
C LEU A 31 4.06 -5.48 -9.43
N LYS A 32 4.21 -5.17 -10.73
CA LYS A 32 5.51 -4.84 -11.31
C LYS A 32 6.18 -3.64 -10.64
N LEU A 33 5.42 -2.61 -10.25
CA LEU A 33 5.95 -1.46 -9.52
C LEU A 33 6.31 -1.83 -8.08
N ALA A 34 5.50 -2.64 -7.40
CA ALA A 34 5.80 -3.15 -6.07
C ALA A 34 7.11 -3.97 -6.06
N ASP A 35 7.32 -4.82 -7.07
CA ASP A 35 8.54 -5.63 -7.24
C ASP A 35 9.81 -4.78 -7.34
N GLN A 36 9.73 -3.55 -7.85
CA GLN A 36 10.88 -2.64 -7.91
C GLN A 36 11.31 -2.18 -6.52
N PHE A 37 10.36 -1.89 -5.63
CA PHE A 37 10.65 -1.56 -4.23
C PHE A 37 11.23 -2.77 -3.49
N ILE A 38 10.67 -3.96 -3.71
CA ILE A 38 11.18 -5.21 -3.12
C ILE A 38 12.60 -5.50 -3.63
N SER A 39 12.86 -5.32 -4.91
CA SER A 39 14.20 -5.50 -5.51
C SER A 39 15.22 -4.54 -4.92
N LEU A 40 14.83 -3.29 -4.66
CA LEU A 40 15.66 -2.33 -3.96
C LEU A 40 15.94 -2.79 -2.52
N ALA A 41 14.91 -3.20 -1.77
CA ALA A 41 15.06 -3.73 -0.41
C ALA A 41 16.00 -4.94 -0.37
N ASN A 42 15.82 -5.91 -1.27
CA ASN A 42 16.69 -7.09 -1.40
C ASN A 42 18.14 -6.73 -1.72
N THR A 43 18.36 -5.70 -2.53
CA THR A 43 19.71 -5.18 -2.80
C THR A 43 20.35 -4.61 -1.53
N ARG A 44 19.58 -3.91 -0.69
CA ARG A 44 20.05 -3.37 0.59
C ARG A 44 20.25 -4.44 1.65
N ASN A 45 19.44 -5.51 1.63
CA ASN A 45 19.49 -6.61 2.59
C ASN A 45 20.83 -7.37 2.57
N LYS A 46 21.62 -7.22 1.51
CA LYS A 46 23.00 -7.71 1.45
C LYS A 46 23.93 -7.07 2.49
N LYS A 47 23.55 -5.93 3.08
CA LYS A 47 24.36 -5.14 4.04
C LYS A 47 23.60 -4.67 5.28
N VAL A 48 22.28 -4.77 5.30
CA VAL A 48 21.41 -4.31 6.39
C VAL A 48 20.49 -5.47 6.74
N LEU A 49 20.22 -5.70 8.03
CA LEU A 49 19.34 -6.79 8.46
C LEU A 49 17.93 -6.63 7.86
N ALA A 50 17.35 -7.74 7.40
CA ALA A 50 16.00 -7.77 6.86
C ALA A 50 14.96 -7.22 7.84
N THR A 51 15.11 -7.51 9.13
CA THR A 51 14.23 -7.02 10.20
C THR A 51 14.26 -5.50 10.34
N GLU A 52 15.43 -4.87 10.15
CA GLU A 52 15.57 -3.41 10.14
C GLU A 52 14.98 -2.83 8.84
N LEU A 53 15.25 -3.46 7.70
CA LEU A 53 14.70 -3.03 6.42
C LEU A 53 13.18 -3.10 6.38
N GLN A 54 12.56 -4.07 7.06
CA GLN A 54 11.11 -4.14 7.21
C GLN A 54 10.56 -2.88 7.88
N PHE A 55 11.18 -2.41 8.97
CA PHE A 55 10.77 -1.17 9.62
C PHE A 55 11.06 0.07 8.78
N VAL A 56 12.16 0.09 8.02
CA VAL A 56 12.45 1.17 7.06
C VAL A 56 11.38 1.25 5.98
N MET A 57 10.95 0.11 5.43
CA MET A 57 9.88 0.06 4.43
C MET A 57 8.55 0.53 5.01
N LEU A 58 8.19 0.08 6.22
CA LEU A 58 6.98 0.53 6.91
C LEU A 58 6.99 2.05 7.17
N PHE A 59 8.12 2.58 7.62
CA PHE A 59 8.29 4.03 7.83
C PHE A 59 8.20 4.82 6.52
N ALA A 60 8.80 4.32 5.44
CA ALA A 60 8.72 4.94 4.12
C ALA A 60 7.28 4.95 3.58
N ALA A 61 6.57 3.83 3.72
CA ALA A 61 5.16 3.72 3.35
C ALA A 61 4.28 4.71 4.13
N ALA A 62 4.47 4.81 5.45
CA ALA A 62 3.75 5.76 6.30
C ALA A 62 3.99 7.22 5.88
N ARG A 63 5.25 7.58 5.59
CA ARG A 63 5.58 8.93 5.09
C ARG A 63 4.92 9.24 3.75
N TYR A 64 4.92 8.28 2.83
CA TYR A 64 4.30 8.48 1.53
C TYR A 64 2.77 8.58 1.64
N ALA A 65 2.15 7.74 2.48
CA ALA A 65 0.73 7.81 2.78
C ALA A 65 0.34 9.18 3.38
N ALA A 66 1.11 9.69 4.34
CA ALA A 66 0.90 11.02 4.91
C ALA A 66 1.06 12.15 3.87
N HIS A 67 2.03 12.01 2.96
CA HIS A 67 2.20 12.97 1.86
C HIS A 67 0.97 12.99 0.94
N VAL A 68 0.48 11.83 0.52
CA VAL A 68 -0.72 11.70 -0.32
C VAL A 68 -1.93 12.32 0.38
N ALA A 69 -2.18 11.91 1.63
CA ALA A 69 -3.32 12.40 2.40
C ALA A 69 -3.31 13.93 2.53
N LYS A 70 -2.16 14.53 2.88
CA LYS A 70 -2.08 15.97 3.17
C LYS A 70 -1.93 16.85 1.94
N ASN A 71 -1.20 16.39 0.91
CA ASN A 71 -0.76 17.28 -0.17
C ASN A 71 -1.35 16.90 -1.54
N VAL A 72 -1.87 15.68 -1.70
CA VAL A 72 -2.37 15.21 -3.00
C VAL A 72 -3.89 15.21 -3.02
N ILE A 73 -4.53 14.71 -1.97
CA ILE A 73 -5.99 14.56 -1.91
C ILE A 73 -6.66 15.38 -0.80
N ASP A 74 -5.89 16.15 -0.03
CA ASP A 74 -6.34 17.07 1.03
C ASP A 74 -7.40 16.46 1.97
N VAL A 75 -7.04 15.36 2.64
CA VAL A 75 -7.93 14.66 3.58
C VAL A 75 -8.19 15.51 4.82
N GLU A 76 -9.46 15.83 5.06
CA GLU A 76 -9.93 16.51 6.27
C GLU A 76 -9.78 15.63 7.53
N ASP A 77 -10.28 14.39 7.50
CA ASP A 77 -10.17 13.43 8.62
C ASP A 77 -8.99 12.46 8.41
N GLN A 78 -7.85 12.83 8.99
CA GLN A 78 -6.60 12.07 8.86
C GLN A 78 -6.62 10.75 9.63
N GLU A 79 -7.40 10.64 10.71
CA GLU A 79 -7.50 9.40 11.50
C GLU A 79 -8.33 8.35 10.74
N GLU A 80 -9.39 8.77 10.07
CA GLU A 80 -10.16 7.88 9.20
C GLU A 80 -9.30 7.34 8.05
N PHE A 81 -8.48 8.20 7.41
CA PHE A 81 -7.54 7.75 6.38
C PHE A 81 -6.48 6.78 6.93
N ALA A 82 -5.92 7.07 8.11
CA ALA A 82 -4.96 6.17 8.76
C ALA A 82 -5.60 4.81 9.06
N ALA A 83 -6.84 4.79 9.56
CA ALA A 83 -7.59 3.57 9.80
C ALA A 83 -7.81 2.76 8.51
N HIS A 84 -8.17 3.43 7.40
CA HIS A 84 -8.27 2.79 6.09
C HIS A 84 -6.95 2.17 5.65
N MET A 85 -5.85 2.91 5.69
CA MET A 85 -4.54 2.41 5.27
C MET A 85 -4.06 1.23 6.13
N ASN A 86 -4.32 1.26 7.44
CA ASN A 86 -4.04 0.13 8.33
C ASN A 86 -4.86 -1.10 7.98
N ALA A 87 -6.14 -0.93 7.61
CA ALA A 87 -6.97 -2.03 7.14
C ALA A 87 -6.41 -2.64 5.85
N GLN A 88 -6.04 -1.81 4.86
CA GLN A 88 -5.41 -2.27 3.62
C GLN A 88 -4.13 -3.08 3.89
N PHE A 89 -3.23 -2.55 4.74
CA PHE A 89 -1.98 -3.22 5.07
C PHE A 89 -2.21 -4.56 5.77
N ARG A 90 -3.15 -4.61 6.72
CA ARG A 90 -3.51 -5.86 7.40
C ARG A 90 -4.05 -6.90 6.42
N ASP A 91 -4.86 -6.49 5.45
CA ASP A 91 -5.45 -7.42 4.50
C ASP A 91 -4.40 -7.94 3.50
N MET A 92 -3.49 -7.08 3.00
CA MET A 92 -2.31 -7.52 2.21
C MET A 92 -1.43 -8.51 2.99
N MET A 93 -1.16 -8.23 4.27
CA MET A 93 -0.38 -9.13 5.12
C MET A 93 -1.07 -10.48 5.30
N ARG A 94 -2.39 -10.51 5.50
CA ARG A 94 -3.16 -11.75 5.63
C ARG A 94 -3.09 -12.59 4.37
N GLU A 95 -3.21 -11.96 3.20
CA GLU A 95 -3.13 -12.65 1.92
C GLU A 95 -1.75 -13.31 1.73
N HIS A 96 -0.66 -12.55 1.94
CA HIS A 96 0.69 -13.10 1.78
C HIS A 96 1.10 -14.10 2.87
N LEU A 97 0.59 -13.98 4.10
CA LEU A 97 0.84 -14.98 5.15
C LEU A 97 0.03 -16.26 4.95
N ALA A 98 -1.09 -16.18 4.23
CA ALA A 98 -1.89 -17.35 3.86
C ALA A 98 -1.30 -18.09 2.64
N ASP A 99 -0.44 -17.43 1.86
CA ASP A 99 0.26 -18.03 0.73
C ASP A 99 1.35 -18.99 1.24
N PRO A 100 1.24 -20.30 0.95
CA PRO A 100 2.23 -21.29 1.40
C PRO A 100 3.59 -21.18 0.68
N SER A 101 3.70 -20.33 -0.35
CA SER A 101 4.91 -20.15 -1.14
C SER A 101 5.79 -18.96 -0.73
N VAL A 102 5.31 -18.14 0.21
CA VAL A 102 6.08 -17.05 0.84
C VAL A 102 7.04 -17.60 1.90
#